data_AF-A0A1V9YTX1-F1
#
_entry.id   AF-A0A1V9YTX1-F1
#
_cell.length_a   1.000
_cell.length_b   1.000
_cell.length_c   1.000
_cell.angle_alpha   90.00
_cell.angle_beta   90.00
_cell.angle_gamma   90.00
#
_symmetry.space_group_name_H-M   'P 1'
#
loop_
_entity.id
_entity.type
_entity.pdbx_description
1 polymer ?
#
loop_
_entity_poly.entity_id
_entity_poly.type
_entity_poly.pdbx_seq_one_letter_code
_entity_poly.pdbx_strand_id
1 'polypeptide(L)'
;MLYNLLYGDFYAIGTNQSLVRGTAQYFADIDPDQIERYIQGLPLLPVEQALHDYIGPLGIIDVKWVAPPPSIITAVEAFDAVVFAALAEDPSWFNGDLKRRTLYPTPLRWADPSLRFFTGNPMCTFGRALSFVQQAFGFEDVCGSQMPLTLEWGTINSLFALWIMGGMASPLVCAPVRTDPAACSDAFATTVQHYNALVTTLPSINASAAAAIDALGISVFQILLMNQSQIVVDSEPILDPTWAFLGWITIYDWVHNEREVVSIQGDVGTYTMISHLYLPNTPVPLEPIAGLGPYLWVLATITTVTLTTVAAALLGVRLFGWHSHVGSHWFCFQPVVGSVWMSRNLLLVRSVAATLCLATVPLSTSTVGSVTRLAPANRFGSYMSALTFVFLLCAREDKHGPSSCAPLSPVPAVRGAL
;
A
#
# COMPACT_ATOMS: atom_id res chain seq x y z
N MET A 1 16.25 7.69 -19.32
CA MET A 1 15.33 6.64 -19.79
C MET A 1 13.89 7.08 -19.72
N LEU A 2 13.36 7.28 -18.51
CA LEU A 2 11.99 7.80 -18.33
C LEU A 2 11.91 9.31 -18.56
N TYR A 3 10.68 9.85 -18.58
CA TYR A 3 10.42 11.27 -18.66
C TYR A 3 11.27 12.05 -17.63
N ASN A 4 12.03 13.02 -18.14
CA ASN A 4 12.94 13.82 -17.31
C ASN A 4 12.22 15.05 -16.75
N LEU A 5 12.90 15.84 -15.92
CA LEU A 5 12.38 17.12 -15.45
C LEU A 5 12.21 18.09 -16.62
N LEU A 6 11.11 18.87 -16.61
CA LEU A 6 10.83 19.93 -17.59
C LEU A 6 11.99 20.90 -17.81
N TYR A 7 12.81 21.12 -16.77
CA TYR A 7 14.04 21.91 -16.91
C TYR A 7 14.98 21.33 -17.97
N GLY A 8 15.16 20.01 -18.02
CA GLY A 8 15.98 19.34 -19.05
C GLY A 8 15.46 19.60 -20.47
N ASP A 9 14.15 19.57 -20.65
CA ASP A 9 13.50 19.82 -21.95
C ASP A 9 13.80 21.24 -22.46
N PHE A 10 13.79 22.24 -21.57
CA PHE A 10 14.14 23.62 -21.94
C PHE A 10 15.60 23.81 -22.37
N TYR A 11 16.53 23.00 -21.85
CA TYR A 11 17.93 23.04 -22.29
C TYR A 11 18.18 22.22 -23.55
N ALA A 12 17.37 21.19 -23.80
CA ALA A 12 17.50 20.33 -24.97
C ALA A 12 17.05 21.03 -26.27
N ILE A 13 16.00 21.86 -26.19
CA ILE A 13 15.51 22.60 -27.35
C ILE A 13 16.46 23.76 -27.72
N GLY A 14 16.53 24.05 -29.01
CA GLY A 14 17.36 25.10 -29.59
C GLY A 14 16.71 26.49 -29.49
N THR A 15 17.47 27.51 -29.88
CA THR A 15 16.95 28.88 -29.95
C THR A 15 15.79 28.98 -30.94
N ASN A 16 14.77 29.75 -30.59
CA ASN A 16 13.52 29.92 -31.34
C ASN A 16 12.65 28.65 -31.53
N GLN A 17 12.95 27.54 -30.85
CA GLN A 17 12.07 26.38 -30.82
C GLN A 17 11.04 26.46 -29.68
N SER A 18 9.98 25.66 -29.78
CA SER A 18 8.84 25.62 -28.87
C SER A 18 8.54 24.19 -28.44
N LEU A 19 8.15 24.00 -27.17
CA LEU A 19 7.60 22.74 -26.65
C LEU A 19 6.09 22.62 -26.88
N VAL A 20 5.42 23.71 -27.29
CA VAL A 20 3.98 23.73 -27.50
C VAL A 20 3.66 23.15 -28.87
N ARG A 21 2.94 22.02 -28.87
CA ARG A 21 2.46 21.34 -30.09
C ARG A 21 1.63 22.30 -30.96
N GLY A 22 1.81 22.22 -32.27
CA GLY A 22 1.07 23.02 -33.26
C GLY A 22 1.57 24.46 -33.43
N THR A 23 2.68 24.83 -32.79
CA THR A 23 3.37 26.09 -33.09
C THR A 23 4.29 25.92 -34.30
N ALA A 24 4.55 27.01 -35.04
CA ALA A 24 5.37 26.98 -36.26
C ALA A 24 6.86 26.57 -36.04
N GLN A 25 7.28 26.44 -34.78
CA GLN A 25 8.65 26.09 -34.38
C GLN A 25 8.64 24.96 -33.33
N TYR A 26 7.65 24.07 -33.38
CA TYR A 26 7.64 22.91 -32.49
C TYR A 26 8.88 22.06 -32.72
N PHE A 27 9.64 21.77 -31.65
CA PHE A 27 10.97 21.16 -31.78
C PHE A 27 10.93 19.80 -32.51
N ALA A 28 9.92 18.98 -32.24
CA ALA A 28 9.83 17.63 -32.77
C ALA A 28 9.48 17.58 -34.26
N ASP A 29 8.96 18.68 -34.84
CA ASP A 29 8.76 18.80 -36.30
C ASP A 29 10.10 19.04 -37.02
N ILE A 30 11.13 19.48 -36.29
CA ILE A 30 12.48 19.77 -36.81
C ILE A 30 13.39 18.56 -36.58
N ASP A 31 13.44 18.09 -35.32
CA ASP A 31 14.26 16.96 -34.88
C ASP A 31 13.52 16.24 -33.73
N PRO A 32 12.81 15.14 -33.99
CA PRO A 32 12.01 14.43 -32.98
C PRO A 32 12.87 13.84 -31.85
N ASP A 33 14.13 13.49 -32.15
CA ASP A 33 15.05 12.85 -31.21
C ASP A 33 15.93 13.88 -30.49
N GLN A 34 15.66 15.18 -30.67
CA GLN A 34 16.50 16.25 -30.12
C GLN A 34 16.63 16.16 -28.59
N ILE A 35 15.53 15.86 -27.88
CA ILE A 35 15.52 15.72 -26.43
C ILE A 35 16.28 14.45 -26.00
N GLU A 36 16.03 13.33 -26.68
CA GLU A 36 16.72 12.07 -26.42
C GLU A 36 18.24 12.23 -26.60
N ARG A 37 18.66 12.83 -27.72
CA ARG A 37 20.06 13.12 -28.01
C ARG A 37 20.70 14.01 -26.96
N TYR A 38 19.97 14.99 -26.43
CA TYR A 38 20.51 15.86 -25.37
C TYR A 38 20.71 15.11 -24.06
N ILE A 39 19.76 14.25 -23.68
CA ILE A 39 19.76 13.55 -22.38
C ILE A 39 20.69 12.34 -22.39
N GLN A 40 20.62 11.49 -23.42
CA GLN A 40 21.39 10.24 -23.50
C GLN A 40 22.71 10.40 -24.26
N GLY A 41 22.75 11.31 -25.24
CA GLY A 41 23.84 11.37 -26.22
C GLY A 41 23.65 10.35 -27.34
N LEU A 42 24.29 10.61 -28.48
CA LEU A 42 24.33 9.68 -29.62
C LEU A 42 25.77 9.26 -29.92
N PRO A 43 25.99 8.02 -30.42
CA PRO A 43 24.98 6.98 -30.66
C PRO A 43 24.45 6.36 -29.35
N LEU A 44 23.18 5.92 -29.35
CA LEU A 44 22.60 5.17 -28.24
C LEU A 44 23.34 3.85 -28.03
N LEU A 45 23.43 3.38 -26.78
CA LEU A 45 23.93 2.04 -26.52
C LEU A 45 22.98 0.98 -27.10
N PRO A 46 23.44 -0.24 -27.43
CA PRO A 46 22.60 -1.22 -28.11
C PRO A 46 21.29 -1.59 -27.38
N VAL A 47 21.31 -1.62 -26.04
CA VAL A 47 20.11 -1.86 -25.21
C VAL A 47 19.17 -0.65 -25.23
N GLU A 48 19.72 0.55 -25.28
CA GLU A 48 18.99 1.82 -25.34
C GLU A 48 18.32 1.99 -26.71
N GLN A 49 19.02 1.61 -27.77
CA GLN A 49 18.45 1.53 -29.11
C GLN A 49 17.27 0.55 -29.16
N ALA A 50 17.40 -0.63 -28.53
CA ALA A 50 16.27 -1.56 -28.46
C ALA A 50 15.07 -0.99 -27.68
N LEU A 51 15.31 -0.19 -26.64
CA LEU A 51 14.21 0.50 -25.94
C LEU A 51 13.57 1.60 -26.79
N HIS A 52 14.40 2.38 -27.49
CA HIS A 52 13.93 3.38 -28.45
C HIS A 52 13.02 2.74 -29.51
N ASP A 53 13.48 1.65 -30.13
CA ASP A 53 12.80 0.99 -31.25
C ASP A 53 11.48 0.30 -30.83
N TYR A 54 11.38 -0.21 -29.59
CA TYR A 54 10.22 -1.00 -29.14
C TYR A 54 9.25 -0.23 -28.24
N ILE A 55 9.73 0.75 -27.46
CA ILE A 55 8.90 1.54 -26.54
C ILE A 55 8.72 2.96 -27.08
N GLY A 56 9.80 3.60 -27.50
CA GLY A 56 9.81 4.95 -28.05
C GLY A 56 11.00 5.77 -27.51
N PRO A 57 11.14 7.02 -27.97
CA PRO A 57 12.31 7.84 -27.65
C PRO A 57 12.53 8.00 -26.15
N LEU A 58 13.78 7.84 -25.72
CA LEU A 58 14.18 7.90 -24.33
C LEU A 58 14.13 9.33 -23.81
N GLY A 59 13.72 9.49 -22.55
CA GLY A 59 13.50 10.81 -21.97
C GLY A 59 12.09 11.36 -22.16
N ILE A 60 11.24 10.66 -22.93
CA ILE A 60 9.79 10.95 -23.05
C ILE A 60 8.89 9.74 -22.74
N ILE A 61 9.47 8.68 -22.19
CA ILE A 61 8.71 7.48 -21.78
C ILE A 61 8.01 7.75 -20.44
N ASP A 62 6.69 7.56 -20.44
CA ASP A 62 5.82 7.67 -19.27
C ASP A 62 5.80 6.36 -18.46
N VAL A 63 5.73 6.48 -17.13
CA VAL A 63 5.46 5.35 -16.23
C VAL A 63 4.23 5.66 -15.41
N LYS A 64 3.20 4.82 -15.53
CA LYS A 64 1.95 4.95 -14.79
C LYS A 64 1.81 3.79 -13.82
N TRP A 65 1.59 4.09 -12.54
CA TRP A 65 1.24 3.08 -11.56
C TRP A 65 -0.14 2.50 -11.86
N VAL A 66 -0.27 1.17 -11.73
CA VAL A 66 -1.52 0.44 -11.97
C VAL A 66 -2.03 -0.12 -10.64
N ALA A 67 -3.26 0.20 -10.29
CA ALA A 67 -3.93 -0.33 -9.11
C ALA A 67 -4.48 -1.75 -9.37
N PRO A 68 -4.50 -2.64 -8.37
CA PRO A 68 -5.23 -3.90 -8.47
C PRO A 68 -6.72 -3.66 -8.75
N PRO A 69 -7.34 -4.37 -9.73
CA PRO A 69 -8.77 -4.24 -9.98
C PRO A 69 -9.63 -4.59 -8.74
N PRO A 70 -10.76 -3.90 -8.50
CA PRO A 70 -11.63 -4.20 -7.35
C PRO A 70 -12.09 -5.67 -7.27
N SER A 71 -12.25 -6.32 -8.43
CA SER A 71 -12.63 -7.72 -8.52
C SER A 71 -11.58 -8.68 -7.95
N ILE A 72 -10.28 -8.42 -8.15
CA ILE A 72 -9.23 -9.26 -7.57
C ILE A 72 -9.05 -8.96 -6.09
N ILE A 73 -9.21 -7.70 -5.67
CA ILE A 73 -9.16 -7.29 -4.26
C ILE A 73 -10.24 -8.04 -3.47
N THR A 74 -11.49 -8.03 -3.96
CA THR A 74 -12.60 -8.72 -3.29
C THR A 74 -12.36 -10.24 -3.22
N ALA A 75 -11.75 -10.83 -4.26
CA ALA A 75 -11.44 -12.26 -4.27
C ALA A 75 -10.35 -12.62 -3.24
N VAL A 76 -9.30 -11.80 -3.13
CA VAL A 76 -8.24 -11.96 -2.14
C VAL A 76 -8.78 -11.76 -0.72
N GLU A 77 -9.56 -10.72 -0.46
CA GLU A 77 -10.18 -10.49 0.86
C GLU A 77 -11.07 -11.65 1.30
N ALA A 78 -11.89 -12.20 0.39
CA ALA A 78 -12.74 -13.35 0.67
C ALA A 78 -11.93 -14.62 0.96
N PHE A 79 -10.85 -14.85 0.19
CA PHE A 79 -9.93 -15.96 0.40
C PHE A 79 -9.20 -15.84 1.75
N ASP A 80 -8.60 -14.68 2.03
CA ASP A 80 -7.86 -14.40 3.24
C ASP A 80 -8.74 -14.55 4.48
N ALA A 81 -9.97 -14.06 4.44
CA ALA A 81 -10.92 -14.20 5.54
C ALA A 81 -11.14 -15.67 5.94
N VAL A 82 -11.25 -16.57 4.95
CA VAL A 82 -11.43 -18.01 5.21
C VAL A 82 -10.13 -18.65 5.69
N VAL A 83 -9.01 -18.39 5.02
CA VAL A 83 -7.72 -19.01 5.34
C VAL A 83 -7.25 -18.60 6.73
N PHE A 84 -7.34 -17.31 7.08
CA PHE A 84 -6.93 -16.84 8.39
C PHE A 84 -7.91 -17.23 9.50
N ALA A 85 -9.21 -17.36 9.20
CA ALA A 85 -10.17 -17.93 10.17
C ALA A 85 -9.84 -19.40 10.45
N ALA A 86 -9.60 -20.21 9.42
CA ALA A 86 -9.22 -21.61 9.58
C ALA A 86 -7.89 -21.75 10.34
N LEU A 87 -6.91 -20.88 10.06
CA LEU A 87 -5.64 -20.86 10.79
C LEU A 87 -5.82 -20.49 12.27
N ALA A 88 -6.77 -19.60 12.58
CA ALA A 88 -7.06 -19.18 13.95
C ALA A 88 -7.83 -20.25 14.75
N GLU A 89 -8.66 -21.06 14.09
CA GLU A 89 -9.43 -22.15 14.70
C GLU A 89 -8.58 -23.41 14.92
N ASP A 90 -7.86 -23.84 13.89
CA ASP A 90 -7.02 -25.03 13.95
C ASP A 90 -5.69 -24.81 13.20
N PRO A 91 -4.58 -24.55 13.89
CA PRO A 91 -3.29 -24.38 13.22
C PRO A 91 -2.74 -25.70 12.64
N SER A 92 -3.34 -26.87 12.92
CA SER A 92 -2.78 -28.17 12.52
C SER A 92 -2.91 -28.51 11.03
N TRP A 93 -3.85 -27.87 10.30
CA TRP A 93 -3.88 -27.99 8.84
C TRP A 93 -2.67 -27.29 8.19
N PHE A 94 -2.06 -26.35 8.92
CA PHE A 94 -0.88 -25.60 8.54
C PHE A 94 0.38 -26.24 9.14
N ASN A 95 0.91 -27.28 8.50
CA ASN A 95 2.16 -27.95 8.91
C ASN A 95 3.44 -27.32 8.32
N GLY A 96 3.34 -26.10 7.75
CA GLY A 96 4.45 -25.38 7.12
C GLY A 96 5.02 -24.25 7.98
N ASP A 97 6.16 -23.70 7.56
CA ASP A 97 6.59 -22.36 8.00
C ASP A 97 5.94 -21.32 7.07
N LEU A 98 5.74 -20.08 7.55
CA LEU A 98 5.31 -18.94 6.73
C LEU A 98 6.47 -18.37 5.89
N LYS A 99 7.68 -18.93 6.03
CA LYS A 99 8.82 -18.58 5.19
C LYS A 99 8.52 -18.86 3.71
N ARG A 100 8.93 -17.92 2.88
CA ARG A 100 8.92 -18.08 1.42
C ARG A 100 10.17 -18.82 0.99
N ARG A 101 10.02 -19.68 -0.02
CA ARG A 101 11.10 -20.36 -0.71
C ARG A 101 11.39 -19.63 -2.01
N THR A 102 12.60 -19.08 -2.13
CA THR A 102 13.07 -18.47 -3.37
C THR A 102 13.30 -19.55 -4.43
N LEU A 103 12.62 -19.42 -5.57
CA LEU A 103 12.83 -20.22 -6.78
C LEU A 103 13.36 -19.33 -7.91
N TYR A 104 14.01 -19.96 -8.90
CA TYR A 104 14.58 -19.28 -10.06
C TYR A 104 13.92 -19.77 -11.36
N PRO A 105 12.65 -19.42 -11.60
CA PRO A 105 11.93 -19.89 -12.78
C PRO A 105 12.44 -19.20 -14.05
N THR A 106 12.47 -19.95 -15.15
CA THR A 106 12.72 -19.46 -16.51
C THR A 106 11.48 -19.78 -17.35
N PRO A 107 10.70 -18.78 -17.80
CA PRO A 107 9.57 -18.98 -18.70
C PRO A 107 9.94 -19.90 -19.87
N LEU A 108 9.01 -20.79 -20.27
CA LEU A 108 9.30 -21.77 -21.32
C LEU A 108 9.63 -21.12 -22.67
N ARG A 109 9.05 -19.95 -22.93
CA ARG A 109 9.39 -19.08 -24.07
C ARG A 109 10.88 -18.72 -24.13
N TRP A 110 11.52 -18.66 -22.98
CA TRP A 110 12.92 -18.27 -22.80
C TRP A 110 13.82 -19.45 -22.41
N ALA A 111 13.35 -20.67 -22.60
CA ALA A 111 14.06 -21.89 -22.24
C ALA A 111 15.21 -22.26 -23.20
N ASP A 112 15.34 -21.58 -24.34
CA ASP A 112 16.43 -21.81 -25.29
C ASP A 112 17.77 -21.34 -24.69
N PRO A 113 18.76 -22.24 -24.47
CA PRO A 113 20.07 -21.89 -23.92
C PRO A 113 20.91 -21.01 -24.84
N SER A 114 20.49 -20.78 -26.10
CA SER A 114 21.17 -19.85 -27.02
C SER A 114 20.90 -18.38 -26.68
N LEU A 115 19.78 -18.09 -26.01
CA LEU A 115 19.37 -16.73 -25.64
C LEU A 115 20.32 -16.13 -24.60
N ARG A 116 20.50 -14.82 -24.67
CA ARG A 116 21.21 -14.05 -23.64
C ARG A 116 20.39 -12.86 -23.20
N PHE A 117 20.32 -12.59 -21.91
CA PHE A 117 19.48 -11.55 -21.32
C PHE A 117 20.35 -10.39 -20.84
N PHE A 118 19.91 -9.17 -21.11
CA PHE A 118 20.57 -7.94 -20.68
C PHE A 118 19.93 -7.36 -19.42
N THR A 119 18.60 -7.25 -19.40
CA THR A 119 17.88 -6.66 -18.25
C THR A 119 16.41 -7.05 -18.25
N GLY A 120 15.80 -7.15 -17.07
CA GLY A 120 14.35 -7.19 -16.87
C GLY A 120 13.78 -5.86 -16.38
N ASN A 121 14.65 -4.84 -16.28
CA ASN A 121 14.33 -3.49 -15.87
C ASN A 121 14.76 -2.51 -16.98
N PRO A 122 13.82 -1.83 -17.68
CA PRO A 122 14.14 -0.91 -18.77
C PRO A 122 14.87 0.36 -18.31
N MET A 123 14.95 0.61 -17.00
CA MET A 123 15.74 1.69 -16.43
C MET A 123 17.24 1.33 -16.30
N CYS A 124 17.59 0.04 -16.42
CA CYS A 124 18.95 -0.46 -16.29
C CYS A 124 19.52 -0.93 -17.64
N THR A 125 20.24 -0.06 -18.34
CA THR A 125 20.71 -0.32 -19.72
C THR A 125 22.19 -0.70 -19.86
N PHE A 126 22.93 -0.70 -18.77
CA PHE A 126 24.37 -0.99 -18.74
C PHE A 126 24.70 -2.47 -18.49
N GLY A 127 23.69 -3.35 -18.49
CA GLY A 127 23.87 -4.78 -18.29
C GLY A 127 24.67 -5.44 -19.42
N ARG A 128 25.33 -6.56 -19.12
CA ARG A 128 25.95 -7.43 -20.13
C ARG A 128 25.04 -8.60 -20.48
N ALA A 129 25.27 -9.24 -21.61
CA ALA A 129 24.52 -10.42 -22.03
C ALA A 129 24.82 -11.62 -21.10
N LEU A 130 23.81 -12.14 -20.40
CA LEU A 130 23.91 -13.28 -19.46
C LEU A 130 23.05 -14.46 -19.87
N SER A 131 23.36 -15.67 -19.39
CA SER A 131 22.68 -16.91 -19.77
C SER A 131 21.40 -17.21 -18.97
N PHE A 132 20.95 -16.28 -18.14
CA PHE A 132 19.78 -16.45 -17.29
C PHE A 132 18.86 -15.23 -17.39
N VAL A 133 17.56 -15.47 -17.24
CA VAL A 133 16.52 -14.43 -17.22
C VAL A 133 16.80 -13.47 -16.08
N GLN A 134 16.79 -12.17 -16.38
CA GLN A 134 17.13 -11.13 -15.42
C GLN A 134 15.95 -10.84 -14.48
N GLN A 135 16.24 -10.37 -13.28
CA GLN A 135 15.23 -9.94 -12.34
C GLN A 135 14.33 -8.84 -12.94
N ALA A 136 13.05 -8.87 -12.57
CA ALA A 136 12.10 -7.81 -12.88
C ALA A 136 12.51 -6.49 -12.21
N PHE A 137 11.95 -5.37 -12.66
CA PHE A 137 12.26 -4.07 -12.05
C PHE A 137 11.88 -4.00 -10.57
N GLY A 138 12.58 -3.16 -9.83
CA GLY A 138 12.18 -2.65 -8.52
C GLY A 138 12.37 -1.15 -8.42
N PHE A 139 11.62 -0.49 -7.55
CA PHE A 139 11.72 0.95 -7.31
C PHE A 139 13.10 1.34 -6.74
N GLU A 140 13.69 0.49 -5.91
CA GLU A 140 15.00 0.68 -5.28
C GLU A 140 16.19 0.24 -6.13
N ASP A 141 15.94 -0.21 -7.37
CA ASP A 141 17.01 -0.69 -8.24
C ASP A 141 18.01 0.43 -8.56
N VAL A 142 19.27 0.19 -8.20
CA VAL A 142 20.41 1.06 -8.54
C VAL A 142 21.21 0.56 -9.74
N CYS A 143 20.72 -0.47 -10.43
CA CYS A 143 21.35 -1.10 -11.60
C CYS A 143 22.80 -1.59 -11.37
N GLY A 144 23.20 -1.85 -10.12
CA GLY A 144 24.57 -2.21 -9.77
C GLY A 144 24.95 -3.67 -10.04
N SER A 145 23.97 -4.57 -10.12
CA SER A 145 24.20 -5.98 -10.37
C SER A 145 23.05 -6.62 -11.15
N GLN A 146 23.40 -7.55 -12.03
CA GLN A 146 22.46 -8.37 -12.78
C GLN A 146 22.12 -9.65 -12.01
N MET A 147 20.90 -9.72 -11.48
CA MET A 147 20.40 -10.85 -10.69
C MET A 147 19.46 -11.74 -11.50
N PRO A 148 19.39 -13.06 -11.22
CA PRO A 148 18.43 -13.93 -11.87
C PRO A 148 17.00 -13.60 -11.45
N LEU A 149 16.02 -13.87 -12.32
CA LEU A 149 14.60 -13.80 -12.01
C LEU A 149 14.28 -14.68 -10.82
N THR A 150 13.65 -14.10 -9.80
CA THR A 150 13.21 -14.85 -8.61
C THR A 150 11.70 -14.83 -8.42
N LEU A 151 11.21 -15.93 -7.86
CA LEU A 151 9.83 -16.07 -7.40
C LEU A 151 9.85 -16.56 -5.95
N GLU A 152 9.13 -15.87 -5.09
CA GLU A 152 9.02 -16.21 -3.67
C GLU A 152 7.78 -17.07 -3.42
N TRP A 153 7.99 -18.39 -3.38
CA TRP A 153 6.92 -19.37 -3.15
C TRP A 153 6.60 -19.43 -1.65
N GLY A 154 5.47 -18.86 -1.24
CA GLY A 154 4.93 -18.96 0.11
C GLY A 154 3.75 -19.92 0.17
N THR A 155 3.37 -20.33 1.38
CA THR A 155 2.24 -21.26 1.58
C THR A 155 0.91 -20.60 1.19
N ILE A 156 0.69 -19.35 1.59
CA ILE A 156 -0.60 -18.66 1.39
C ILE A 156 -0.76 -18.20 -0.07
N ASN A 157 0.27 -17.61 -0.67
CA ASN A 157 0.20 -17.12 -2.05
C ASN A 157 0.09 -18.25 -3.09
N SER A 158 0.74 -19.39 -2.86
CA SER A 158 0.57 -20.59 -3.69
C SER A 158 -0.79 -21.29 -3.49
N LEU A 159 -1.31 -21.30 -2.25
CA LEU A 159 -2.67 -21.78 -1.99
C LEU A 159 -3.72 -20.91 -2.71
N PHE A 160 -3.55 -19.59 -2.71
CA PHE A 160 -4.39 -18.67 -3.49
C PHE A 160 -4.32 -18.98 -4.98
N ALA A 161 -3.11 -19.18 -5.53
CA ALA A 161 -2.92 -19.52 -6.93
C ALA A 161 -3.63 -20.82 -7.32
N LEU A 162 -3.57 -21.85 -6.46
CA LEU A 162 -4.28 -23.10 -6.70
C LEU A 162 -5.80 -22.92 -6.61
N TRP A 163 -6.28 -22.14 -5.64
CA TRP A 163 -7.70 -21.84 -5.46
C TRP A 163 -8.28 -21.06 -6.63
N ILE A 164 -7.68 -19.94 -7.06
CA ILE A 164 -8.21 -19.12 -8.14
C ILE A 164 -8.23 -19.86 -9.50
N MET A 165 -7.33 -20.84 -9.67
CA MET A 165 -7.32 -21.76 -10.81
C MET A 165 -8.30 -22.95 -10.67
N GLY A 166 -9.15 -22.97 -9.65
CA GLY A 166 -10.16 -24.01 -9.44
C GLY A 166 -9.59 -25.36 -9.05
N GLY A 167 -8.38 -25.42 -8.49
CA GLY A 167 -7.71 -26.68 -8.17
C GLY A 167 -7.23 -27.46 -9.39
N MET A 168 -7.21 -26.85 -10.58
CA MET A 168 -6.87 -27.52 -11.84
C MET A 168 -5.36 -27.50 -12.16
N ALA A 169 -4.51 -26.98 -11.27
CA ALA A 169 -3.07 -26.96 -11.52
C ALA A 169 -2.47 -28.38 -11.40
N SER A 170 -1.46 -28.66 -12.21
CA SER A 170 -0.73 -29.94 -12.20
C SER A 170 0.74 -29.72 -11.85
N PRO A 171 1.52 -30.77 -11.53
CA PRO A 171 2.96 -30.62 -11.26
C PRO A 171 3.76 -29.99 -12.41
N LEU A 172 3.18 -29.87 -13.62
CA LEU A 172 3.79 -29.16 -14.76
C LEU A 172 4.01 -27.67 -14.49
N VAL A 173 3.38 -27.08 -13.47
CA VAL A 173 3.67 -25.69 -13.04
C VAL A 173 5.13 -25.49 -12.63
N CYS A 174 5.85 -26.58 -12.34
CA CYS A 174 7.28 -26.56 -12.03
C CYS A 174 8.19 -26.67 -13.27
N ALA A 175 7.66 -26.83 -14.48
CA ALA A 175 8.47 -26.90 -15.70
C ALA A 175 9.39 -25.67 -15.94
N PRO A 176 8.99 -24.43 -15.56
CA PRO A 176 9.88 -23.29 -15.61
C PRO A 176 11.05 -23.34 -14.61
N VAL A 177 10.96 -24.12 -13.53
CA VAL A 177 11.98 -24.19 -12.47
C VAL A 177 12.97 -25.33 -12.75
N ARG A 178 14.00 -25.03 -13.53
CA ARG A 178 14.99 -26.03 -13.97
C ARG A 178 16.16 -26.25 -13.01
N THR A 179 16.47 -25.25 -12.19
CA THR A 179 17.61 -25.28 -11.27
C THR A 179 17.36 -26.19 -10.07
N ASP A 180 16.11 -26.23 -9.58
CA ASP A 180 15.70 -27.07 -8.47
C ASP A 180 14.26 -27.61 -8.66
N PRO A 181 14.06 -28.55 -9.61
CA PRO A 181 12.74 -29.09 -9.91
C PRO A 181 12.16 -29.89 -8.74
N ALA A 182 13.01 -30.54 -7.93
CA ALA A 182 12.59 -31.30 -6.77
C ALA A 182 11.97 -30.38 -5.71
N ALA A 183 12.66 -29.29 -5.36
CA ALA A 183 12.12 -28.34 -4.39
C ALA A 183 10.83 -27.66 -4.87
N CYS A 184 10.67 -27.41 -6.17
CA CYS A 184 9.40 -26.92 -6.71
C CYS A 184 8.29 -27.97 -6.57
N SER A 185 8.57 -29.22 -6.95
CA SER A 185 7.59 -30.31 -6.87
C SER A 185 7.12 -30.58 -5.43
N ASP A 186 8.03 -30.50 -4.47
CA ASP A 186 7.71 -30.65 -3.04
C ASP A 186 6.85 -29.49 -2.53
N ALA A 187 7.17 -28.26 -2.94
CA ALA A 187 6.38 -27.08 -2.59
C ALA A 187 4.96 -27.14 -3.19
N PHE A 188 4.85 -27.60 -4.43
CA PHE A 188 3.56 -27.82 -5.09
C PHE A 188 2.75 -28.93 -4.43
N ALA A 189 3.36 -30.06 -4.09
CA ALA A 189 2.69 -31.14 -3.37
C ALA A 189 2.15 -30.67 -2.01
N THR A 190 2.94 -29.88 -1.28
CA THR A 190 2.54 -29.28 0.00
C THR A 190 1.35 -28.32 -0.19
N THR A 191 1.38 -27.51 -1.24
CA THR A 191 0.27 -26.59 -1.60
C THR A 191 -1.02 -27.37 -1.86
N VAL A 192 -0.96 -28.48 -2.60
CA VAL A 192 -2.11 -29.36 -2.87
C VAL A 192 -2.65 -29.99 -1.59
N GLN A 193 -1.79 -30.41 -0.66
CA GLN A 193 -2.22 -30.93 0.65
C GLN A 193 -3.02 -29.89 1.44
N HIS A 194 -2.52 -28.66 1.55
CA HIS A 194 -3.23 -27.58 2.23
C HIS A 194 -4.54 -27.20 1.52
N TYR A 195 -4.54 -27.17 0.19
CA TYR A 195 -5.76 -26.93 -0.58
C TYR A 195 -6.83 -27.98 -0.31
N ASN A 196 -6.46 -29.27 -0.32
CA ASN A 196 -7.42 -30.35 -0.04
C ASN A 196 -7.99 -30.29 1.38
N ALA A 197 -7.24 -29.74 2.35
CA ALA A 197 -7.74 -29.53 3.71
C ALA A 197 -8.79 -28.41 3.79
N LEU A 198 -8.69 -27.38 2.93
CA LEU A 198 -9.53 -26.18 2.99
C LEU A 198 -10.58 -26.07 1.88
N VAL A 199 -10.51 -26.87 0.82
CA VAL A 199 -11.30 -26.72 -0.41
C VAL A 199 -12.81 -26.62 -0.17
N THR A 200 -13.34 -27.30 0.85
CA THR A 200 -14.78 -27.27 1.19
C THR A 200 -15.23 -25.98 1.88
N THR A 201 -14.29 -25.23 2.45
CA THR A 201 -14.52 -23.96 3.16
C THR A 201 -14.21 -22.74 2.30
N LEU A 202 -13.39 -22.90 1.25
CA LEU A 202 -12.98 -21.83 0.38
C LEU A 202 -14.17 -21.24 -0.40
N PRO A 203 -14.19 -19.91 -0.63
CA PRO A 203 -15.29 -19.26 -1.32
C PRO A 203 -15.34 -19.66 -2.80
N SER A 204 -16.50 -19.50 -3.42
CA SER A 204 -16.67 -19.71 -4.86
C SER A 204 -15.84 -18.69 -5.66
N ILE A 205 -15.17 -19.16 -6.71
CA ILE A 205 -14.32 -18.33 -7.56
C ILE A 205 -15.20 -17.45 -8.47
N ASN A 206 -14.88 -16.16 -8.53
CA ASN A 206 -15.52 -15.24 -9.46
C ASN A 206 -14.66 -15.11 -10.74
N ALA A 207 -15.18 -15.56 -11.88
CA ALA A 207 -14.50 -15.50 -13.17
C ALA A 207 -14.14 -14.05 -13.61
N SER A 208 -14.82 -13.03 -13.07
CA SER A 208 -14.51 -11.63 -13.39
C SER A 208 -13.11 -11.21 -12.93
N ALA A 209 -12.54 -11.87 -11.90
CA ALA A 209 -11.19 -11.56 -11.42
C ALA A 209 -10.13 -11.91 -12.47
N ALA A 210 -10.19 -13.11 -13.05
CA ALA A 210 -9.27 -13.53 -14.10
C ALA A 210 -9.37 -12.65 -15.36
N ALA A 211 -10.59 -12.35 -15.81
CA ALA A 211 -10.80 -11.47 -16.97
C ALA A 211 -10.26 -10.04 -16.75
N ALA A 212 -10.37 -9.51 -15.53
CA ALA A 212 -9.85 -8.19 -15.20
C ALA A 212 -8.31 -8.15 -15.20
N ILE A 213 -7.65 -9.21 -14.73
CA ILE A 213 -6.18 -9.30 -14.77
C ILE A 213 -5.67 -9.49 -16.20
N ASP A 214 -6.33 -10.34 -16.99
CA ASP A 214 -5.99 -10.55 -18.40
C ASP A 214 -6.09 -9.24 -19.21
N ALA A 215 -7.12 -8.44 -18.95
CA ALA A 215 -7.31 -7.13 -19.60
C ALA A 215 -6.20 -6.10 -19.30
N LEU A 216 -5.45 -6.25 -18.20
CA LEU A 216 -4.33 -5.35 -17.88
C LEU A 216 -3.07 -5.67 -18.70
N GLY A 217 -2.98 -6.86 -19.30
CA GLY A 217 -1.81 -7.27 -20.08
C GLY A 217 -0.51 -7.31 -19.27
N ILE A 218 -0.58 -7.68 -17.99
CA ILE A 218 0.59 -7.73 -17.11
C ILE A 218 1.54 -8.82 -17.63
N SER A 219 2.84 -8.50 -17.67
CA SER A 219 3.86 -9.41 -18.18
C SER A 219 5.18 -9.32 -17.41
N VAL A 220 5.98 -10.38 -17.49
CA VAL A 220 7.41 -10.33 -17.16
C VAL A 220 8.14 -9.79 -18.38
N PHE A 221 8.94 -8.75 -18.21
CA PHE A 221 9.64 -8.07 -19.30
C PHE A 221 11.11 -8.46 -19.32
N GLN A 222 11.69 -8.59 -20.52
CA GLN A 222 13.12 -8.80 -20.73
C GLN A 222 13.61 -8.09 -21.98
N ILE A 223 14.85 -7.62 -21.94
CA ILE A 223 15.63 -7.28 -23.12
C ILE A 223 16.68 -8.37 -23.32
N LEU A 224 16.66 -8.99 -24.50
CA LEU A 224 17.47 -10.17 -24.75
C LEU A 224 18.05 -10.19 -26.18
N LEU A 225 19.16 -10.90 -26.33
CA LEU A 225 19.84 -11.17 -27.58
C LEU A 225 19.27 -12.45 -28.20
N MET A 226 18.56 -12.31 -29.31
CA MET A 226 18.12 -13.41 -30.17
C MET A 226 19.10 -13.58 -31.34
N ASN A 227 19.26 -14.83 -31.79
CA ASN A 227 20.07 -15.17 -32.98
C ASN A 227 21.49 -14.58 -32.96
N GLN A 228 22.08 -14.46 -31.77
CA GLN A 228 23.44 -13.95 -31.51
C GLN A 228 23.74 -12.52 -31.98
N SER A 229 22.76 -11.79 -32.50
CA SER A 229 23.00 -10.50 -33.16
C SER A 229 21.89 -9.47 -32.94
N GLN A 230 20.66 -9.91 -32.69
CA GLN A 230 19.52 -9.02 -32.59
C GLN A 230 19.13 -8.82 -31.12
N ILE A 231 19.23 -7.58 -30.64
CA ILE A 231 18.71 -7.21 -29.31
C ILE A 231 17.24 -6.85 -29.49
N VAL A 232 16.38 -7.51 -28.73
CA VAL A 232 14.93 -7.33 -28.80
C VAL A 232 14.35 -7.17 -27.40
N VAL A 233 13.24 -6.46 -27.33
CA VAL A 233 12.37 -6.44 -26.16
C VAL A 233 11.37 -7.58 -26.31
N ASP A 234 11.29 -8.45 -25.31
CA ASP A 234 10.31 -9.54 -25.25
C ASP A 234 9.61 -9.58 -23.89
N SER A 235 8.41 -10.14 -23.87
CA SER A 235 7.61 -10.23 -22.64
C SER A 235 6.83 -11.54 -22.55
N GLU A 236 6.70 -12.06 -21.34
CA GLU A 236 5.91 -13.24 -21.02
C GLU A 236 4.64 -12.81 -20.28
N PRO A 237 3.43 -13.01 -20.85
CA PRO A 237 2.18 -12.70 -20.17
C PRO A 237 2.06 -13.45 -18.85
N ILE A 238 1.64 -12.76 -17.78
CA ILE A 238 1.61 -13.35 -16.44
C ILE A 238 0.60 -14.50 -16.31
N LEU A 239 -0.44 -14.50 -17.15
CA LEU A 239 -1.47 -15.54 -17.21
C LEU A 239 -1.29 -16.49 -18.40
N ASP A 240 -0.10 -16.55 -19.03
CA ASP A 240 0.19 -17.59 -20.03
C ASP A 240 -0.06 -18.98 -19.43
N PRO A 241 -0.67 -19.96 -20.15
CA PRO A 241 -1.00 -21.27 -19.58
C PRO A 241 0.18 -22.00 -18.92
N THR A 242 1.41 -21.74 -19.36
CA THR A 242 2.63 -22.36 -18.81
C THR A 242 3.19 -21.61 -17.60
N TRP A 243 2.78 -20.35 -17.39
CA TRP A 243 3.23 -19.47 -16.32
C TRP A 243 2.14 -19.11 -15.29
N ALA A 244 0.86 -19.28 -15.64
CA ALA A 244 -0.28 -18.71 -14.93
C ALA A 244 -0.30 -19.03 -13.43
N PHE A 245 0.12 -20.23 -13.02
CA PHE A 245 0.21 -20.58 -11.61
C PHE A 245 1.24 -19.70 -10.87
N LEU A 246 2.45 -19.55 -11.41
CA LEU A 246 3.47 -18.66 -10.86
C LEU A 246 3.04 -17.19 -10.97
N GLY A 247 2.32 -16.85 -12.03
CA GLY A 247 1.70 -15.55 -12.19
C GLY A 247 0.72 -15.21 -11.07
N TRP A 248 -0.21 -16.12 -10.74
CA TRP A 248 -1.17 -15.91 -9.66
C TRP A 248 -0.52 -15.75 -8.28
N ILE A 249 0.62 -16.42 -8.03
CA ILE A 249 1.45 -16.18 -6.84
C ILE A 249 1.86 -14.70 -6.80
N THR A 250 2.38 -14.17 -7.90
CA THR A 250 2.82 -12.75 -7.95
C THR A 250 1.66 -11.75 -7.90
N ILE A 251 0.49 -12.09 -8.46
CA ILE A 251 -0.72 -11.24 -8.37
C ILE A 251 -1.22 -11.15 -6.94
N TYR A 252 -1.17 -12.24 -6.16
CA TYR A 252 -1.51 -12.21 -4.75
C TYR A 252 -0.60 -11.26 -3.96
N ASP A 253 0.72 -11.34 -4.19
CA ASP A 253 1.70 -10.45 -3.58
C ASP A 253 1.44 -8.98 -3.96
N TRP A 254 1.02 -8.71 -5.21
CA TRP A 254 0.66 -7.37 -5.69
C TRP A 254 -0.56 -6.79 -4.97
N VAL A 255 -1.61 -7.58 -4.76
CA VAL A 255 -2.79 -7.12 -3.99
C VAL A 255 -2.42 -6.78 -2.54
N HIS A 256 -1.43 -7.48 -1.97
CA HIS A 256 -0.88 -7.20 -0.65
C HIS A 256 0.11 -6.03 -0.61
N ASN A 257 0.32 -5.32 -1.73
CA ASN A 257 1.31 -4.24 -1.87
C ASN A 257 2.75 -4.67 -1.58
N GLU A 258 3.08 -5.95 -1.74
CA GLU A 258 4.46 -6.43 -1.67
C GLU A 258 5.15 -6.38 -3.04
N ARG A 259 4.38 -6.16 -4.09
CA ARG A 259 4.82 -5.86 -5.46
C ARG A 259 4.06 -4.65 -5.97
N GLU A 260 4.56 -4.05 -7.03
CA GLU A 260 3.86 -3.03 -7.77
C GLU A 260 3.75 -3.40 -9.25
N VAL A 261 2.74 -2.84 -9.91
CA VAL A 261 2.56 -2.97 -11.36
C VAL A 261 2.61 -1.58 -11.95
N VAL A 262 3.41 -1.43 -13.00
CA VAL A 262 3.53 -0.18 -13.74
C VAL A 262 3.30 -0.43 -15.23
N SER A 263 2.64 0.53 -15.87
CA SER A 263 2.48 0.60 -17.32
C SER A 263 3.51 1.59 -17.85
N ILE A 264 4.50 1.09 -18.58
CA ILE A 264 5.46 1.90 -19.29
C ILE A 264 4.88 2.21 -20.67
N GLN A 265 4.69 3.49 -20.94
CA GLN A 265 4.01 4.01 -22.12
C GLN A 265 4.99 4.89 -22.89
N GLY A 266 5.39 4.45 -24.07
CA GLY A 266 6.09 5.29 -25.03
C GLY A 266 5.28 5.45 -26.31
N ASP A 267 5.83 6.21 -27.25
CA ASP A 267 5.18 6.54 -28.52
C ASP A 267 5.04 5.32 -29.46
N VAL A 268 5.88 4.30 -29.31
CA VAL A 268 5.88 3.10 -30.14
C VAL A 268 5.15 1.94 -29.47
N GLY A 269 5.39 1.73 -28.18
CA GLY A 269 4.93 0.56 -27.45
C GLY A 269 4.54 0.85 -26.01
N THR A 270 3.65 0.02 -25.47
CA THR A 270 3.25 0.05 -24.08
C THR A 270 3.42 -1.34 -23.47
N TYR A 271 4.08 -1.40 -22.31
CA TYR A 271 4.33 -2.64 -21.57
C TYR A 271 3.88 -2.50 -20.13
N THR A 272 2.93 -3.35 -19.71
CA THR A 272 2.52 -3.45 -18.31
C THR A 272 3.37 -4.53 -17.64
N MET A 273 4.12 -4.15 -16.61
CA MET A 273 5.09 -5.02 -15.96
C MET A 273 4.85 -5.07 -14.46
N ILE A 274 5.19 -6.21 -13.86
CA ILE A 274 5.16 -6.42 -12.41
C ILE A 274 6.59 -6.35 -11.85
N SER A 275 6.74 -5.76 -10.67
CA SER A 275 8.02 -5.65 -9.99
C SER A 275 8.46 -6.98 -9.39
N HIS A 276 9.73 -7.06 -8.98
CA HIS A 276 10.16 -8.10 -8.04
C HIS A 276 9.49 -7.89 -6.66
N LEU A 277 9.59 -8.89 -5.77
CA LEU A 277 9.05 -8.78 -4.41
C LEU A 277 9.87 -7.77 -3.61
N TYR A 278 9.20 -6.80 -2.97
CA TYR A 278 9.82 -5.89 -2.02
C TYR A 278 9.94 -6.57 -0.66
N LEU A 279 11.15 -6.64 -0.13
CA LEU A 279 11.36 -7.07 1.25
C LEU A 279 10.81 -5.99 2.20
N PRO A 280 10.09 -6.37 3.28
CA PRO A 280 9.63 -5.40 4.25
C PRO A 280 10.82 -4.61 4.79
N ASN A 281 10.87 -3.32 4.49
CA ASN A 281 11.78 -2.42 5.17
C ASN A 281 11.38 -2.46 6.64
N THR A 282 12.24 -3.02 7.50
CA THR A 282 12.05 -2.91 8.94
C THR A 282 12.04 -1.41 9.24
N PRO A 283 10.89 -0.82 9.59
CA PRO A 283 10.86 0.61 9.83
C PRO A 283 11.87 0.85 10.94
N VAL A 284 12.85 1.73 10.69
CA VAL A 284 13.66 2.26 11.77
C VAL A 284 12.62 2.79 12.76
N PRO A 285 12.53 2.23 13.98
CA PRO A 285 11.50 2.64 14.90
C PRO A 285 11.68 4.15 15.05
N LEU A 286 10.70 4.90 14.52
CA LEU A 286 10.56 6.30 14.85
C LEU A 286 10.29 6.25 16.35
N GLU A 287 11.34 6.41 17.15
CA GLU A 287 11.21 6.48 18.58
C GLU A 287 10.12 7.54 18.82
N PRO A 288 8.97 7.17 19.39
CA PRO A 288 7.98 8.15 19.77
C PRO A 288 8.75 9.18 20.59
N ILE A 289 8.63 10.48 20.25
CA ILE A 289 9.30 11.55 21.01
C ILE A 289 9.03 11.24 22.48
N ALA A 290 10.06 10.78 23.22
CA ALA A 290 9.86 9.98 24.44
C ALA A 290 9.08 10.73 25.53
N GLY A 291 8.92 12.04 25.38
CA GLY A 291 8.12 12.91 26.25
C GLY A 291 6.69 13.21 25.79
N LEU A 292 6.30 13.01 24.53
CA LEU A 292 5.00 13.51 24.03
C LEU A 292 3.81 12.85 24.74
N GLY A 293 3.82 11.52 24.85
CA GLY A 293 2.76 10.76 25.52
C GLY A 293 2.58 11.16 27.00
N PRO A 294 3.64 11.06 27.83
CA PRO A 294 3.60 11.50 29.23
C PRO A 294 3.21 12.98 29.39
N TYR A 295 3.69 13.87 28.51
CA TYR A 295 3.38 15.30 28.58
C TYR A 295 1.91 15.60 28.27
N LEU A 296 1.36 15.01 27.20
CA LEU A 296 -0.07 15.11 26.88
C LEU A 296 -0.94 14.54 28.01
N TRP A 297 -0.52 13.42 28.60
CA TRP A 297 -1.22 12.82 29.73
C TRP A 297 -1.22 13.72 30.97
N VAL A 298 -0.07 14.30 31.35
CA VAL A 298 0.02 15.22 32.49
C VAL A 298 -0.84 16.46 32.27
N LEU A 299 -0.76 17.10 31.09
CA LEU A 299 -1.56 18.30 30.79
C LEU A 299 -3.07 17.99 30.75
N ALA A 300 -3.47 16.86 30.17
CA ALA A 300 -4.86 16.42 30.19
C ALA A 300 -5.34 16.09 31.62
N THR A 301 -4.47 15.53 32.46
CA THR A 301 -4.78 15.21 33.86
C THR A 301 -4.95 16.47 34.69
N ILE A 302 -4.00 17.42 34.60
CA ILE A 302 -4.07 18.71 35.32
C ILE A 302 -5.36 19.44 34.96
N THR A 303 -5.68 19.57 33.66
CA THR A 303 -6.92 20.24 33.23
C THR A 303 -8.20 19.52 33.68
N THR A 304 -8.19 18.19 33.75
CA THR A 304 -9.32 17.42 34.29
C THR A 304 -9.48 17.67 35.78
N VAL A 305 -8.39 17.53 36.55
CA VAL A 305 -8.39 17.65 38.01
C VAL A 305 -8.83 19.05 38.42
N THR A 306 -8.32 20.11 37.79
CA THR A 306 -8.71 21.49 38.09
C THR A 306 -10.18 21.78 37.82
N LEU A 307 -10.72 21.36 36.66
CA LEU A 307 -12.15 21.48 36.37
C LEU A 307 -13.00 20.71 37.38
N THR A 308 -12.61 19.49 37.72
CA THR A 308 -13.36 18.66 38.68
C THR A 308 -13.33 19.23 40.09
N THR A 309 -12.21 19.81 40.54
CA THR A 309 -12.11 20.45 41.86
C THR A 309 -12.93 21.73 41.94
N VAL A 310 -12.89 22.57 40.90
CA VAL A 310 -13.75 23.76 40.82
C VAL A 310 -15.23 23.37 40.79
N ALA A 311 -15.60 22.36 40.00
CA ALA A 311 -16.96 21.85 39.95
C ALA A 311 -17.43 21.32 41.32
N ALA A 312 -16.59 20.54 42.00
CA ALA A 312 -16.89 19.98 43.32
C ALA A 312 -17.00 21.07 44.41
N ALA A 313 -16.15 22.09 44.38
CA ALA A 313 -16.22 23.21 45.31
C ALA A 313 -17.53 24.00 45.14
N LEU A 314 -17.93 24.29 43.90
CA LEU A 314 -19.19 24.98 43.61
C LEU A 314 -20.41 24.14 43.98
N LEU A 315 -20.36 22.83 43.73
CA LEU A 315 -21.39 21.90 44.18
C LEU A 315 -21.47 21.86 45.72
N GLY A 316 -20.33 21.83 46.42
CA GLY A 316 -20.26 21.87 47.88
C GLY A 316 -20.86 23.16 48.44
N VAL A 317 -20.49 24.33 47.91
CA VAL A 317 -21.07 25.62 48.31
C VAL A 317 -22.58 25.64 48.10
N ARG A 318 -23.09 25.02 47.03
CA ARG A 318 -24.52 24.90 46.77
C ARG A 318 -25.23 23.99 47.78
N LEU A 319 -24.63 22.84 48.10
CA LEU A 319 -25.21 21.86 49.02
C LEU A 319 -25.19 22.34 50.48
N PHE A 320 -24.17 23.12 50.87
CA PHE A 320 -24.00 23.64 52.24
C PHE A 320 -24.50 25.10 52.42
N GLY A 321 -24.82 25.81 51.32
CA GLY A 321 -25.35 27.17 51.34
C GLY A 321 -26.87 27.24 51.43
N TRP A 322 -27.39 28.31 52.06
CA TRP A 322 -28.83 28.53 52.22
C TRP A 322 -29.53 28.65 50.86
N HIS A 323 -30.67 27.97 50.73
CA HIS A 323 -31.44 27.75 49.51
C HIS A 323 -31.71 29.02 48.71
N SER A 324 -31.00 29.18 47.59
CA SER A 324 -31.37 30.11 46.53
C SER A 324 -31.77 29.30 45.30
N HIS A 325 -33.07 29.32 44.97
CA HIS A 325 -33.66 28.69 43.79
C HIS A 325 -33.26 29.44 42.49
N VAL A 326 -31.98 29.45 42.15
CA VAL A 326 -31.51 29.93 40.85
C VAL A 326 -31.38 28.71 39.94
N GLY A 327 -32.10 28.73 38.81
CA GLY A 327 -32.05 27.67 37.79
C GLY A 327 -30.61 27.38 37.38
N SER A 328 -30.27 26.09 37.27
CA SER A 328 -28.89 25.68 37.08
C SER A 328 -28.63 25.38 35.61
N HIS A 329 -27.92 26.28 34.93
CA HIS A 329 -27.44 26.02 33.57
C HIS A 329 -26.03 25.40 33.63
N TRP A 330 -25.91 24.19 34.19
CA TRP A 330 -24.64 23.46 34.25
C TRP A 330 -24.01 23.23 32.86
N PHE A 331 -24.82 23.27 31.79
CA PHE A 331 -24.35 23.27 30.41
C PHE A 331 -23.41 24.45 30.08
N CYS A 332 -23.53 25.58 30.77
CA CYS A 332 -22.66 26.74 30.61
C CYS A 332 -21.38 26.67 31.46
N PHE A 333 -21.24 25.67 32.34
CA PHE A 333 -20.09 25.52 33.22
C PHE A 333 -18.79 25.37 32.43
N GLN A 334 -18.76 24.48 31.45
CA GLN A 334 -17.56 24.14 30.70
C GLN A 334 -17.03 25.33 29.86
N PRO A 335 -17.86 26.09 29.11
CA PRO A 335 -17.40 27.30 28.41
C PRO A 335 -16.95 28.41 29.36
N VAL A 336 -17.69 28.67 30.45
CA VAL A 336 -17.41 29.81 31.35
C VAL A 336 -16.18 29.54 32.22
N VAL A 337 -16.13 28.40 32.90
CA VAL A 337 -14.99 28.05 33.76
C VAL A 337 -13.76 27.76 32.93
N GLY A 338 -13.93 27.09 31.78
CA GLY A 338 -12.84 26.86 30.84
C GLY A 338 -12.21 28.15 30.30
N SER A 339 -12.99 29.20 30.04
CA SER A 339 -12.44 30.47 29.54
C SER A 339 -11.80 31.35 30.61
N VAL A 340 -12.26 31.23 31.87
CA VAL A 340 -11.83 32.10 32.98
C VAL A 340 -10.67 31.50 33.77
N TRP A 341 -10.72 30.20 34.06
CA TRP A 341 -9.79 29.55 34.99
C TRP A 341 -8.66 28.80 34.30
N MET A 342 -8.74 28.61 32.98
CA MET A 342 -7.77 27.83 32.21
C MET A 342 -7.37 28.56 30.94
N SER A 343 -6.11 28.39 30.53
CA SER A 343 -5.67 28.96 29.26
C SER A 343 -6.30 28.21 28.08
N ARG A 344 -6.64 28.95 27.02
CA ARG A 344 -7.18 28.37 25.77
C ARG A 344 -6.26 27.29 25.21
N ASN A 345 -4.94 27.45 25.36
CA ASN A 345 -3.93 26.49 24.93
C ASN A 345 -4.03 25.15 25.68
N LEU A 346 -4.27 25.16 27.00
CA LEU A 346 -4.43 23.93 27.78
C LEU A 346 -5.70 23.16 27.40
N LEU A 347 -6.79 23.87 27.11
CA LEU A 347 -8.02 23.26 26.61
C LEU A 347 -7.84 22.68 25.20
N LEU A 348 -7.10 23.35 24.32
CA LEU A 348 -6.74 22.83 23.01
C LEU A 348 -5.90 21.55 23.13
N VAL A 349 -4.85 21.54 23.96
CA VAL A 349 -4.01 20.35 24.19
C VAL A 349 -4.82 19.19 24.74
N ARG A 350 -5.71 19.44 25.72
CA ARG A 350 -6.63 18.43 26.25
C ARG A 350 -7.52 17.85 25.15
N SER A 351 -8.04 18.69 24.27
CA SER A 351 -8.92 18.27 23.17
C SER A 351 -8.15 17.43 22.15
N VAL A 352 -6.93 17.84 21.78
CA VAL A 352 -6.04 17.08 20.90
C VAL A 352 -5.69 15.73 21.52
N ALA A 353 -5.31 15.69 22.80
CA ALA A 353 -5.03 14.44 23.51
C ALA A 353 -6.24 13.50 23.52
N ALA A 354 -7.46 14.03 23.74
CA ALA A 354 -8.68 13.24 23.69
C ALA A 354 -8.96 12.68 22.28
N THR A 355 -8.81 13.49 21.23
CA THR A 355 -8.96 13.03 19.84
C THR A 355 -7.95 11.94 19.50
N LEU A 356 -6.69 12.10 19.91
CA LEU A 356 -5.64 11.09 19.72
C LEU A 356 -5.95 9.78 20.48
N CYS A 357 -6.43 9.87 21.72
CA CYS A 357 -6.86 8.70 22.48
C CYS A 357 -8.10 8.04 21.86
N LEU A 358 -9.00 8.79 21.23
CA LEU A 358 -10.19 8.23 20.58
C LEU A 358 -9.86 7.62 19.21
N ALA A 359 -8.90 8.21 18.49
CA ALA A 359 -8.39 7.72 17.22
C ALA A 359 -7.47 6.49 17.36
N THR A 360 -6.92 6.24 18.56
CA THR A 360 -6.10 5.06 18.84
C THR A 360 -6.95 3.91 19.37
N VAL A 361 -6.82 2.72 18.78
CA VAL A 361 -7.40 1.48 19.29
C VAL A 361 -6.36 0.81 20.20
N PRO A 362 -6.70 0.46 21.45
CA PRO A 362 -5.80 -0.33 22.29
C PRO A 362 -5.64 -1.72 21.67
N LEU A 363 -4.46 -2.03 21.17
CA LEU A 363 -4.14 -3.33 20.59
C LEU A 363 -3.10 -4.02 21.48
N SER A 364 -3.31 -5.31 21.72
CA SER A 364 -2.35 -6.20 22.36
C SER A 364 -2.00 -7.31 21.37
N THR A 365 -0.75 -7.76 21.39
CA THR A 365 -0.34 -8.93 20.63
C THR A 365 -0.66 -10.18 21.45
N SER A 366 -1.47 -11.08 20.89
CA SER A 366 -1.74 -12.41 21.45
C SER A 366 -1.14 -13.45 20.52
N THR A 367 -0.34 -14.36 21.08
CA THR A 367 0.27 -15.46 20.31
C THR A 367 -0.49 -16.74 20.60
N VAL A 368 -0.99 -17.40 19.54
CA VAL A 368 -1.60 -18.74 19.60
C VAL A 368 -0.80 -19.65 18.68
N GLY A 369 -0.02 -20.57 19.25
CA GLY A 369 0.90 -21.40 18.47
C GLY A 369 2.00 -20.57 17.80
N SER A 370 2.15 -20.70 16.48
CA SER A 370 3.07 -19.92 15.64
C SER A 370 2.48 -18.61 15.12
N VAL A 371 1.22 -18.31 15.42
CA VAL A 371 0.49 -17.15 14.89
C VAL A 371 0.42 -16.05 15.93
N THR A 372 0.89 -14.86 15.57
CA THR A 372 0.69 -13.62 16.34
C THR A 372 -0.49 -12.85 15.77
N ARG A 373 -1.51 -12.60 16.60
CA ARG A 373 -2.67 -11.80 16.23
C ARG A 373 -2.78 -10.55 17.10
N LEU A 374 -3.32 -9.48 16.52
CA LEU A 374 -3.70 -8.29 17.27
C LEU A 374 -5.08 -8.53 17.89
N ALA A 375 -5.14 -8.47 19.21
CA ALA A 375 -6.36 -8.58 19.99
C ALA A 375 -6.68 -7.21 20.65
N PRO A 376 -7.95 -6.79 20.68
CA PRO A 376 -8.33 -5.57 21.37
C PRO A 376 -7.93 -5.68 22.85
N ALA A 377 -7.16 -4.70 23.32
CA ALA A 377 -6.76 -4.60 24.72
C ALA A 377 -7.76 -3.72 25.47
N ASN A 378 -7.99 -4.00 26.76
CA ASN A 378 -8.80 -3.13 27.58
C ASN A 378 -8.10 -1.78 27.75
N ARG A 379 -8.79 -0.67 27.48
CA ARG A 379 -8.31 0.67 27.86
C ARG A 379 -8.17 0.68 29.38
N PHE A 380 -7.00 1.05 29.91
CA PHE A 380 -6.81 1.24 31.35
C PHE A 380 -7.84 2.27 31.85
N GLY A 381 -8.87 1.78 32.55
CA GLY A 381 -10.16 2.44 32.71
C GLY A 381 -10.25 3.45 33.85
N SER A 382 -9.22 4.24 34.17
CA SER A 382 -9.20 4.96 35.45
C SER A 382 -9.43 6.47 35.45
N TYR A 383 -9.38 7.21 34.33
CA TYR A 383 -9.39 8.70 34.45
C TYR A 383 -10.22 9.53 33.46
N MET A 384 -10.84 8.94 32.42
CA MET A 384 -11.61 9.73 31.44
C MET A 384 -13.11 9.92 31.76
N SER A 385 -13.63 9.35 32.84
CA SER A 385 -15.08 9.33 33.13
C SER A 385 -15.53 10.27 34.25
N ALA A 386 -14.62 10.92 35.00
CA ALA A 386 -14.99 11.70 36.18
C ALA A 386 -15.90 12.91 35.84
N LEU A 387 -15.63 13.61 34.73
CA LEU A 387 -16.48 14.73 34.28
C LEU A 387 -17.84 14.26 33.74
N THR A 388 -17.89 13.09 33.09
CA THR A 388 -19.15 12.51 32.60
C THR A 388 -20.04 12.06 33.76
N PHE A 389 -19.44 11.57 34.86
CA PHE A 389 -20.18 11.15 36.06
C PHE A 389 -20.81 12.33 36.81
N VAL A 390 -20.08 13.46 36.95
CA VAL A 390 -20.63 14.70 37.54
C VAL A 390 -21.76 15.27 36.67
N PHE A 391 -21.64 15.16 35.34
CA PHE A 391 -22.69 15.55 34.39
C PHE A 391 -23.97 14.73 34.54
N LEU A 392 -23.85 13.41 34.73
CA LEU A 392 -25.00 12.51 34.91
C LEU A 392 -25.68 12.68 36.27
N LEU A 393 -24.91 13.00 37.32
CA LEU A 393 -25.47 13.30 38.64
C LEU A 393 -26.26 14.62 38.63
N CYS A 394 -25.77 15.66 37.94
CA CYS A 394 -26.48 16.94 37.84
C CYS A 394 -27.69 16.88 36.88
N ALA A 395 -27.60 16.15 35.77
CA ALA A 395 -28.72 15.96 34.84
C ALA A 395 -29.92 15.20 35.46
N ARG A 396 -29.70 14.46 36.55
CA ARG A 396 -30.75 13.78 37.31
C ARG A 396 -31.53 14.75 38.22
N GLU A 397 -30.90 15.84 38.66
CA GLU A 397 -31.54 16.88 39.49
C GLU A 397 -32.35 17.90 38.68
N ASP A 398 -31.99 18.16 37.41
CA ASP A 398 -32.68 19.14 36.55
C ASP A 398 -34.03 18.66 35.96
N LYS A 399 -34.52 17.46 36.30
CA LYS A 399 -35.85 16.99 35.86
C LYS A 399 -37.04 17.72 36.51
N HIS A 400 -36.81 18.73 37.34
CA HIS A 400 -37.86 19.50 38.03
C HIS A 400 -37.90 21.02 37.76
N GLY A 401 -37.28 21.54 36.69
CA GLY A 401 -37.39 22.96 36.31
C GLY A 401 -37.48 23.20 34.79
N PRO A 402 -38.14 24.28 34.31
CA PRO A 402 -38.39 24.48 32.88
C PRO A 402 -37.11 24.85 32.13
N SER A 403 -36.95 24.24 30.97
CA SER A 403 -35.89 24.48 29.99
C SER A 403 -36.08 25.82 29.27
N SER A 404 -35.14 26.74 29.45
CA SER A 404 -34.96 27.88 28.53
C SER A 404 -33.47 28.12 28.26
N CYS A 405 -32.95 27.46 27.22
CA CYS A 405 -31.78 27.91 26.49
C CYS A 405 -32.24 28.24 25.06
N ALA A 406 -32.45 29.52 24.79
CA ALA A 406 -32.57 30.00 23.41
C ALA A 406 -31.17 30.05 22.79
N PRO A 407 -30.98 29.58 21.55
CA PRO A 407 -29.73 29.79 20.83
C PRO A 407 -29.53 31.29 20.56
N LEU A 408 -28.31 31.78 20.76
CA LEU A 408 -27.87 33.08 20.24
C LEU A 408 -28.20 33.13 18.74
N SER A 409 -29.06 34.08 18.36
CA SER A 409 -29.45 34.34 16.98
C SER A 409 -28.24 34.71 16.11
N PRO A 410 -28.20 34.33 14.83
CA PRO A 410 -27.15 34.75 13.91
C PRO A 410 -27.24 36.27 13.66
N VAL A 411 -26.09 36.92 13.66
CA VAL A 411 -25.90 38.31 13.23
C VAL A 411 -26.45 38.47 11.79
N PRO A 412 -27.32 39.45 11.50
CA PRO A 412 -27.83 39.64 10.15
C PRO A 412 -26.73 40.20 9.24
N ALA A 413 -26.57 39.56 8.08
CA ALA A 413 -25.78 40.07 6.97
C ALA A 413 -26.35 41.42 6.50
N VAL A 414 -25.56 42.48 6.63
CA VAL A 414 -25.83 43.77 5.98
C VAL A 414 -25.52 43.61 4.49
N ARG A 415 -26.56 43.44 3.68
CA ARG A 415 -26.55 43.82 2.26
C ARG A 415 -26.90 45.30 2.19
N GLY A 416 -25.90 46.14 1.91
CA GLY A 416 -26.08 47.49 1.41
C GLY A 416 -25.47 47.55 0.01
N ALA A 417 -26.28 47.89 -0.98
CA ALA A 417 -25.87 48.06 -2.36
C ALA A 417 -25.10 49.37 -2.54
N LEU A 418 -23.89 49.27 -3.10
CA LEU A 418 -23.39 49.99 -4.27
C LEU A 418 -22.09 49.32 -4.72
#